data_AF-A0A4S4L3P6-F1
#
_entry.id   AF-A0A4S4L3P6-F1
#
_cell.length_a   1.000
_cell.length_b   1.000
_cell.length_c   1.000
_cell.angle_alpha   90.00
_cell.angle_beta   90.00
_cell.angle_gamma   90.00
#
_symmetry.space_group_name_H-M   'P 1'
#
loop_
_entity.id
_entity.type
_entity.pdbx_description
1 polymer ?
#
loop_
_entity_poly.entity_id
_entity_poly.type
_entity_poly.pdbx_seq_one_letter_code
_entity_poly.pdbx_strand_id
1 'polypeptide(L)'
;MPRTKQTTKKSTGGNAPHRSLFGVASATVAVQDAEKEFVRTVAETNSSSVLQKRSSSRVKTLSKTSAAANTPLTAPAVERSGADSLGQQLYSLWCYICHNGGCLMDCSCCSRTVCTMCVQFPEIPNADVIFVCPHCHAQACTKSPQPYLGLYHPDATGARGDPVYPSGLRIVGQPQSSTTSRLSVGPLTVIHFRLKSLDARGNPATIATDLLAPFYPTGTIFIVEDIEFDLNMELNPTSLSVQVKRMVSLAKMLKSSSVDRALIFISTHSNEFTGDLYHEQEGSCTLMDWFMAVVTEPLLRVLSTVDAHWFLLSCGAVVNVPESLQLLKDIISTYNIKNLFAFNAPTFHINLSMTFIIHFVMHVIIEGTPLFDVLGHILADSYHLARHAGILHAYWDGPDLKSRLYCWVHQTARPWGQRLPLQCPGCGSLRSFKVSGKHNLQVRDVVVQCRGKDAAGPGGDWIAMDI
;
A
#
# COMPACT_ATOMS: atom_id res chain seq x y z
N MET A 1 -13.86 49.12 -9.23
CA MET A 1 -13.00 48.00 -9.67
C MET A 1 -13.89 46.84 -10.10
N PRO A 2 -13.72 46.27 -11.31
CA PRO A 2 -14.52 45.14 -11.76
C PRO A 2 -14.16 43.90 -10.92
N ARG A 3 -15.17 43.31 -10.27
CA ARG A 3 -15.04 42.10 -9.46
C ARG A 3 -14.94 40.92 -10.42
N THR A 4 -13.74 40.41 -10.67
CA THR A 4 -13.55 39.17 -11.42
C THR A 4 -14.27 38.04 -10.68
N LYS A 5 -15.26 37.42 -11.33
CA LYS A 5 -15.88 36.19 -10.84
C LYS A 5 -14.81 35.10 -10.84
N GLN A 6 -14.13 34.90 -9.72
CA GLN A 6 -13.41 33.66 -9.49
C GLN A 6 -14.47 32.56 -9.37
N THR A 7 -14.64 31.77 -10.42
CA THR A 7 -15.32 30.49 -10.31
C THR A 7 -14.44 29.59 -9.46
N THR A 8 -14.95 29.19 -8.30
CA THR A 8 -14.26 28.24 -7.42
C THR A 8 -14.03 26.93 -8.17
N LYS A 9 -12.79 26.44 -8.19
CA LYS A 9 -12.49 25.09 -8.68
C LYS A 9 -13.34 24.10 -7.88
N LYS A 10 -14.07 23.20 -8.56
CA LYS A 10 -14.81 22.12 -7.89
C LYS A 10 -13.80 21.25 -7.16
N SER A 11 -13.88 21.19 -5.84
CA SER A 11 -13.01 20.35 -5.01
C SER A 11 -13.63 18.99 -4.67
N THR A 12 -14.91 18.77 -5.02
CA THR A 12 -15.67 17.58 -4.68
C THR A 12 -16.44 17.06 -5.89
N GLY A 13 -16.75 15.76 -5.88
CA GLY A 13 -17.61 15.13 -6.88
C GLY A 13 -18.98 15.81 -6.96
N GLY A 14 -19.60 15.73 -8.13
CA GLY A 14 -20.97 16.16 -8.35
C GLY A 14 -21.61 15.25 -9.40
N ASN A 15 -22.69 15.72 -10.01
CA ASN A 15 -23.28 15.01 -11.12
C ASN A 15 -22.53 15.37 -12.42
N ALA A 16 -21.78 14.43 -12.98
CA ALA A 16 -21.24 14.51 -14.34
C ALA A 16 -21.98 13.51 -15.23
N PRO A 17 -22.37 13.90 -16.46
CA PRO A 17 -22.98 12.99 -17.40
C PRO A 17 -22.08 11.77 -17.67
N HIS A 18 -22.72 10.63 -17.83
CA HIS A 18 -22.08 9.41 -18.30
C HIS A 18 -21.71 9.57 -19.78
N ARG A 19 -20.45 9.32 -20.13
CA ARG A 19 -19.89 9.38 -21.49
C ARG A 19 -19.06 8.12 -21.73
N SER A 20 -19.47 7.29 -22.69
CA SER A 20 -18.69 6.09 -23.04
C SER A 20 -17.41 6.49 -23.77
N LEU A 21 -16.27 6.00 -23.29
CA LEU A 21 -14.96 6.22 -23.93
C LEU A 21 -14.74 5.34 -25.17
N PHE A 22 -15.45 4.21 -25.28
CA PHE A 22 -15.24 3.22 -26.34
C PHE A 22 -16.36 3.17 -27.39
N GLY A 23 -17.33 4.09 -27.32
CA GLY A 23 -18.37 4.24 -28.33
C GLY A 23 -17.88 4.80 -29.67
N VAL A 24 -16.65 5.33 -29.73
CA VAL A 24 -16.04 5.87 -30.96
C VAL A 24 -15.10 4.83 -31.55
N ALA A 25 -15.39 4.32 -32.76
CA ALA A 25 -14.62 3.26 -33.42
C ALA A 25 -13.08 3.48 -33.41
N SER A 26 -12.63 4.74 -33.43
CA SER A 26 -11.22 5.13 -33.36
C SER A 26 -10.52 4.76 -32.02
N ALA A 27 -11.23 4.86 -30.90
CA ALA A 27 -10.71 4.54 -29.57
C ALA A 27 -10.35 3.06 -29.45
N THR A 28 -11.26 2.19 -29.90
CA THR A 28 -11.10 0.73 -29.87
C THR A 28 -9.93 0.27 -30.74
N VAL A 29 -9.75 0.86 -31.92
CA VAL A 29 -8.62 0.54 -32.81
C VAL A 29 -7.29 0.92 -32.16
N ALA A 30 -7.19 2.11 -31.56
CA ALA A 30 -5.96 2.55 -30.91
C ALA A 30 -5.53 1.64 -29.74
N VAL A 31 -6.49 1.15 -28.95
CA VAL A 31 -6.22 0.19 -27.86
C VAL A 31 -5.75 -1.15 -28.41
N GLN A 32 -6.45 -1.69 -29.41
CA GLN A 32 -6.11 -2.98 -30.02
C GLN A 32 -4.73 -2.97 -30.69
N ASP A 33 -4.36 -1.88 -31.37
CA ASP A 33 -3.06 -1.78 -32.02
C ASP A 33 -1.93 -1.68 -30.99
N ALA A 34 -2.14 -0.93 -29.91
CA ALA A 34 -1.18 -0.80 -28.82
C ALA A 34 -1.00 -2.13 -28.06
N GLU A 35 -2.07 -2.90 -27.87
CA GLU A 35 -2.01 -4.24 -27.28
C GLU A 35 -1.26 -5.24 -28.16
N LYS A 36 -1.54 -5.25 -29.47
CA LYS A 36 -0.80 -6.12 -30.41
C LYS A 36 0.68 -5.81 -30.39
N GLU A 37 1.06 -4.54 -30.35
CA GLU A 37 2.45 -4.11 -30.24
C GLU A 37 3.09 -4.58 -28.92
N PHE A 38 2.37 -4.46 -27.80
CA PHE A 38 2.83 -4.93 -26.50
C PHE A 38 3.04 -6.45 -26.48
N VAL A 39 2.06 -7.23 -26.93
CA VAL A 39 2.14 -8.70 -26.99
C VAL A 39 3.33 -9.14 -27.85
N ARG A 40 3.53 -8.50 -29.01
CA ARG A 40 4.66 -8.78 -29.89
C ARG A 40 6.00 -8.52 -29.18
N THR A 41 6.13 -7.37 -28.52
CA THR A 41 7.36 -6.99 -27.78
C THR A 41 7.63 -7.98 -26.64
N VAL A 42 6.59 -8.39 -25.91
CA VAL A 42 6.69 -9.36 -24.81
C VAL A 42 7.16 -10.73 -25.32
N ALA A 43 6.62 -11.20 -26.44
CA ALA A 43 7.00 -12.47 -27.05
C ALA A 43 8.48 -12.47 -27.52
N GLU A 44 8.94 -11.37 -28.11
CA GLU A 44 10.34 -11.20 -28.56
C GLU A 44 11.33 -11.22 -27.37
N THR A 45 10.97 -10.56 -26.26
CA THR A 45 11.80 -10.51 -25.05
C THR A 45 11.94 -11.88 -24.39
N ASN A 46 10.85 -12.64 -24.31
CA ASN A 46 10.84 -13.99 -23.73
C ASN A 46 11.55 -15.02 -24.62
N SER A 47 11.52 -14.85 -25.94
CA SER A 47 12.21 -15.76 -26.87
C SER A 47 13.73 -15.64 -26.79
N SER A 48 14.23 -14.47 -26.38
CA SER A 48 15.66 -14.18 -26.28
C SER A 48 16.30 -14.74 -24.99
N SER A 49 15.51 -14.97 -23.93
CA SER A 49 15.99 -15.51 -22.65
C SER A 49 15.99 -17.04 -22.56
N VAL A 50 15.37 -17.75 -23.52
CA VAL A 50 15.20 -19.23 -23.49
C VAL A 50 16.43 -20.00 -24.04
N LEU A 51 17.44 -19.33 -24.60
CA LEU A 51 18.64 -19.99 -25.14
C LEU A 51 19.72 -20.35 -24.10
N GLN A 52 19.49 -20.16 -22.80
CA GLN A 52 20.40 -20.61 -21.74
C GLN A 52 19.65 -21.35 -20.61
N LYS A 53 19.58 -22.69 -20.71
CA LYS A 53 19.77 -23.67 -19.61
C LYS A 53 19.09 -25.01 -19.97
N ARG A 54 19.92 -26.00 -20.31
CA ARG A 54 19.56 -27.42 -20.21
C ARG A 54 20.75 -28.19 -19.66
N SER A 55 20.67 -28.57 -18.39
CA SER A 55 21.28 -29.80 -17.89
C SER A 55 20.48 -30.29 -16.68
N SER A 56 19.82 -31.43 -16.88
CA SER A 56 19.09 -32.17 -15.85
C SER A 56 20.07 -32.96 -14.98
N SER A 57 19.82 -33.08 -13.68
CA SER A 57 20.31 -34.23 -12.94
C SER A 57 19.30 -34.73 -11.90
N ARG A 58 19.28 -36.06 -11.80
CA ARG A 58 18.41 -36.96 -11.04
C ARG A 58 18.64 -36.82 -9.54
N VAL A 59 17.56 -36.71 -8.76
CA VAL A 59 17.60 -36.87 -7.30
C VAL A 59 17.25 -38.31 -6.92
N LYS A 60 18.14 -38.95 -6.14
CA LYS A 60 17.91 -40.24 -5.48
C LYS A 60 17.38 -40.00 -4.07
N THR A 61 16.36 -40.76 -3.71
CA THR A 61 15.73 -40.87 -2.40
C THR A 61 16.55 -41.78 -1.48
N LEU A 62 16.77 -41.42 -0.20
CA LEU A 62 17.00 -42.40 0.86
C LEU A 62 16.70 -41.85 2.28
N SER A 63 15.94 -42.71 2.96
CA SER A 63 15.55 -42.92 4.37
C SER A 63 16.22 -42.19 5.54
N LYS A 64 15.36 -41.91 6.53
CA LYS A 64 15.62 -41.46 7.91
C LYS A 64 16.02 -42.61 8.85
N THR A 65 16.91 -42.33 9.80
CA THR A 65 16.97 -42.98 11.12
C THR A 65 17.40 -41.96 12.18
N SER A 66 16.74 -42.03 13.34
CA SER A 66 16.87 -41.13 14.49
C SER A 66 17.72 -41.74 15.60
N ALA A 67 18.53 -40.93 16.29
CA ALA A 67 18.92 -41.15 17.69
C ALA A 67 19.35 -39.82 18.33
N ALA A 68 18.95 -39.60 19.58
CA ALA A 68 19.14 -38.38 20.35
C ALA A 68 20.30 -38.50 21.34
N ALA A 69 21.09 -37.43 21.51
CA ALA A 69 21.92 -37.18 22.69
C ALA A 69 22.28 -35.67 22.79
N ASN A 70 22.35 -35.17 24.03
CA ASN A 70 22.50 -33.78 24.46
C ASN A 70 23.71 -33.03 23.85
N THR A 71 23.50 -31.78 23.41
CA THR A 71 24.53 -30.90 22.81
C THR A 71 24.33 -29.44 23.29
N PRO A 72 25.37 -28.58 23.32
CA PRO A 72 25.29 -27.17 23.73
C PRO A 72 24.34 -26.37 22.81
N LEU A 73 23.98 -25.13 23.19
CA LEU A 73 23.07 -24.22 22.45
C LEU A 73 23.44 -24.03 20.96
N THR A 74 23.18 -25.03 20.13
CA THR A 74 23.05 -24.92 18.67
C THR A 74 21.67 -24.33 18.42
N ALA A 75 21.64 -23.09 17.95
CA ALA A 75 20.44 -22.51 17.35
C ALA A 75 19.92 -23.47 16.27
N PRO A 76 18.59 -23.59 16.08
CA PRO A 76 18.07 -24.37 14.96
C PRO A 76 18.72 -23.85 13.68
N ALA A 77 19.31 -24.76 12.90
CA ALA A 77 19.71 -24.46 11.54
C ALA A 77 18.45 -23.94 10.84
N VAL A 78 18.38 -22.63 10.64
CA VAL A 78 17.39 -22.05 9.75
C VAL A 78 17.76 -22.60 8.39
N GLU A 79 16.99 -23.59 7.93
CA GLU A 79 17.11 -24.11 6.58
C GLU A 79 17.08 -22.92 5.64
N ARG A 80 18.20 -22.67 4.97
CA ARG A 80 18.28 -21.74 3.85
C ARG A 80 17.35 -22.31 2.78
N SER A 81 16.08 -21.88 2.77
CA SER A 81 15.19 -22.08 1.64
C SER A 81 15.92 -21.52 0.42
N GLY A 82 16.21 -22.39 -0.54
CA GLY A 82 17.11 -22.12 -1.67
C GLY A 82 16.85 -20.76 -2.32
N ALA A 83 17.77 -19.84 -2.11
CA ALA A 83 17.84 -18.60 -2.86
C ALA A 83 18.52 -18.92 -4.20
N ASP A 84 17.75 -18.85 -5.27
CA ASP A 84 18.25 -18.98 -6.64
C ASP A 84 19.35 -17.95 -6.92
N SER A 85 20.41 -18.44 -7.53
CA SER A 85 21.71 -17.81 -7.74
C SER A 85 21.71 -16.74 -8.85
N LEU A 86 21.02 -15.61 -8.66
CA LEU A 86 21.20 -14.40 -9.49
C LEU A 86 20.68 -13.08 -8.89
N GLY A 87 20.07 -13.07 -7.70
CA GLY A 87 19.78 -11.83 -6.99
C GLY A 87 20.93 -11.45 -6.08
N GLN A 88 21.71 -10.41 -6.42
CA GLN A 88 22.45 -9.69 -5.39
C GLN A 88 21.45 -9.35 -4.29
N GLN A 89 21.57 -9.97 -3.12
CA GLN A 89 20.88 -9.50 -1.93
C GLN A 89 21.32 -8.05 -1.77
N LEU A 90 20.45 -7.12 -2.17
CA LEU A 90 20.63 -5.71 -1.89
C LEU A 90 20.61 -5.62 -0.36
N TYR A 91 21.79 -5.66 0.23
CA TYR A 91 21.98 -5.40 1.64
C TYR A 91 21.33 -4.05 1.96
N SER A 92 20.68 -3.97 3.12
CA SER A 92 19.94 -2.77 3.46
C SER A 92 20.94 -1.62 3.58
N LEU A 93 20.74 -0.56 2.81
CA LEU A 93 21.59 0.65 2.84
C LEU A 93 21.44 1.45 4.14
N TRP A 94 20.65 0.94 5.08
CA TRP A 94 20.18 1.66 6.25
C TRP A 94 20.23 0.76 7.49
N CYS A 95 20.65 1.35 8.61
CA CYS A 95 20.58 0.71 9.91
C CYS A 95 19.12 0.58 10.35
N TYR A 96 18.62 -0.64 10.60
CA TYR A 96 17.22 -0.81 11.01
C TYR A 96 16.91 -0.22 12.41
N ILE A 97 17.93 0.08 13.22
CA ILE A 97 17.77 0.69 14.54
C ILE A 97 17.54 2.20 14.40
N CYS A 98 18.43 2.93 13.71
CA CYS A 98 18.40 4.39 13.69
C CYS A 98 18.03 5.01 12.33
N HIS A 99 17.76 4.18 11.31
CA HIS A 99 17.41 4.56 9.94
C HIS A 99 18.50 5.37 9.20
N ASN A 100 19.70 5.46 9.76
CA ASN A 100 20.84 6.12 9.12
C ASN A 100 21.71 5.11 8.36
N GLY A 101 22.39 5.58 7.32
CA GLY A 101 23.42 4.82 6.60
C GLY A 101 24.80 4.87 7.29
N GLY A 102 25.87 4.66 6.51
CA GLY A 102 27.26 4.81 6.97
C GLY A 102 28.02 3.49 7.02
N CYS A 103 28.79 3.27 8.09
CA CYS A 103 29.50 2.00 8.31
C CYS A 103 28.51 0.96 8.86
N LEU A 104 28.15 0.01 8.01
CA LEU A 104 27.07 -0.93 8.21
C LEU A 104 27.61 -2.36 8.31
N MET A 105 26.94 -3.20 9.11
CA MET A 105 27.18 -4.64 9.17
C MET A 105 25.91 -5.41 8.91
N ASP A 106 25.99 -6.35 7.98
CA ASP A 106 24.90 -7.21 7.57
C ASP A 106 24.81 -8.44 8.44
N CYS A 107 23.59 -8.75 8.88
CA CYS A 107 23.33 -9.95 9.66
C CYS A 107 23.52 -11.19 8.79
N SER A 108 24.32 -12.14 9.25
CA SER A 108 24.51 -13.42 8.57
C SER A 108 23.28 -14.34 8.63
N CYS A 109 22.27 -14.00 9.45
CA CYS A 109 21.04 -14.79 9.64
C CYS A 109 19.79 -14.20 8.97
N CYS A 110 19.80 -12.92 8.58
CA CYS A 110 18.63 -12.26 7.99
C CYS A 110 19.02 -11.02 7.19
N SER A 111 18.10 -10.39 6.45
CA SER A 111 18.36 -9.21 5.62
C SER A 111 18.51 -7.88 6.39
N ARG A 112 18.78 -7.89 7.70
CA ARG A 112 18.91 -6.66 8.50
C ARG A 112 20.35 -6.22 8.60
N THR A 113 20.51 -4.91 8.62
CA THR A 113 21.80 -4.24 8.69
C THR A 113 21.83 -3.27 9.87
N VAL A 114 22.96 -3.20 10.57
CA VAL A 114 23.14 -2.33 11.75
C VAL A 114 24.39 -1.49 11.58
N CYS A 115 24.30 -0.19 11.85
CA CYS A 115 25.48 0.67 11.81
C CYS A 115 26.35 0.50 13.06
N THR A 116 27.65 0.70 12.89
CA THR A 116 28.64 0.65 13.98
C THR A 116 28.46 1.74 15.03
N MET A 117 27.63 2.76 14.76
CA MET A 117 27.23 3.76 15.75
C MET A 117 26.14 3.25 16.70
N CYS A 118 25.32 2.28 16.28
CA CYS A 118 24.25 1.74 17.11
C CYS A 118 24.70 0.61 18.03
N VAL A 119 25.80 -0.07 17.70
CA VAL A 119 26.39 -1.14 18.51
C VAL A 119 27.83 -0.78 18.80
N GLN A 120 28.21 -0.72 20.07
CA GLN A 120 29.57 -0.40 20.47
C GLN A 120 30.45 -1.64 20.36
N PHE A 121 31.48 -1.54 19.51
CA PHE A 121 32.54 -2.54 19.38
C PHE A 121 33.78 -2.03 20.10
N PRO A 122 34.42 -2.83 20.98
CA PRO A 122 35.71 -2.47 21.55
C PRO A 122 36.75 -2.23 20.46
N GLU A 123 36.79 -3.11 19.45
CA GLU A 123 37.59 -2.98 18.25
C GLU A 123 36.74 -3.38 17.04
N ILE A 124 36.91 -2.69 15.90
CA ILE A 124 36.21 -3.06 14.66
C ILE A 124 36.80 -4.42 14.23
N PRO A 125 35.98 -5.48 14.14
CA PRO A 125 36.48 -6.80 13.83
C PRO A 125 37.06 -6.87 12.41
N ASN A 126 38.05 -7.75 12.22
CA ASN A 126 38.53 -8.14 10.89
C ASN A 126 37.40 -8.79 10.06
N ALA A 127 37.59 -8.88 8.74
CA ALA A 127 36.56 -9.34 7.79
C ALA A 127 35.99 -10.75 8.05
N ASP A 128 36.68 -11.62 8.80
CA ASP A 128 36.27 -13.00 9.05
C ASP A 128 35.45 -13.17 10.35
N VAL A 129 34.30 -12.49 10.44
CA VAL A 129 33.36 -12.64 11.56
C VAL A 129 31.93 -12.85 11.09
N ILE A 130 31.17 -13.61 11.87
CA ILE A 130 29.73 -13.80 11.69
C ILE A 130 29.01 -12.78 12.57
N PHE A 131 28.29 -11.85 11.95
CA PHE A 131 27.46 -10.88 12.67
C PHE A 131 26.02 -11.39 12.79
N VAL A 132 25.47 -11.38 14.01
CA VAL A 132 24.07 -11.70 14.30
C VAL A 132 23.41 -10.45 14.88
N CYS A 133 22.44 -9.88 14.16
CA CYS A 133 21.79 -8.66 14.61
C CYS A 133 20.98 -8.86 15.91
N PRO A 134 20.65 -7.76 16.63
CA PRO A 134 19.89 -7.84 17.89
C PRO A 134 18.57 -8.58 17.78
N HIS A 135 17.85 -8.43 16.67
CA HIS A 135 16.59 -9.15 16.44
C HIS A 135 16.78 -10.67 16.40
N CYS A 136 17.73 -11.17 15.60
CA CYS A 136 18.00 -12.61 15.51
C CYS A 136 18.50 -13.18 16.84
N HIS A 137 19.33 -12.42 17.56
CA HIS A 137 19.76 -12.80 18.91
C HIS A 137 18.57 -12.91 19.87
N ALA A 138 17.68 -11.92 19.90
CA ALA A 138 16.49 -11.92 20.74
C ALA A 138 15.56 -13.11 20.42
N GLN A 139 15.37 -13.43 19.14
CA GLN A 139 14.59 -14.59 18.71
C GLN A 139 15.19 -15.92 19.20
N ALA A 140 16.51 -16.07 19.13
CA ALA A 140 17.20 -17.26 19.62
C ALA A 140 17.13 -17.40 21.15
N CYS A 141 17.00 -16.28 21.87
CA CYS A 141 17.04 -16.23 23.34
C CYS A 141 15.66 -16.05 24.00
N THR A 142 14.56 -16.33 23.28
CA THR A 142 13.18 -16.12 23.78
C THR A 142 12.88 -16.81 25.10
N LYS A 143 13.49 -17.97 25.38
CA LYS A 143 13.26 -18.76 26.61
C LYS A 143 14.07 -18.26 27.81
N SER A 144 15.20 -17.60 27.57
CA SER A 144 16.10 -17.10 28.61
C SER A 144 16.85 -15.91 28.06
N PRO A 145 16.61 -14.68 28.55
CA PRO A 145 17.39 -13.52 28.16
C PRO A 145 18.89 -13.78 28.35
N GLN A 146 19.67 -13.51 27.32
CA GLN A 146 21.14 -13.64 27.32
C GLN A 146 21.78 -12.33 26.86
N PRO A 147 22.98 -11.98 27.34
CA PRO A 147 23.74 -10.84 26.83
C PRO A 147 23.85 -10.89 25.30
N TYR A 148 23.72 -9.73 24.65
CA TYR A 148 23.84 -9.64 23.20
C TYR A 148 25.31 -9.77 22.79
N LEU A 149 25.72 -10.93 22.26
CA LEU A 149 27.13 -11.16 21.91
C LEU A 149 27.47 -10.64 20.50
N GLY A 150 26.50 -10.65 19.58
CA GLY A 150 26.52 -10.03 18.25
C GLY A 150 27.55 -10.52 17.22
N LEU A 151 28.77 -10.89 17.63
CA LEU A 151 29.87 -11.30 16.77
C LEU A 151 30.43 -12.66 17.19
N TYR A 152 30.68 -13.52 16.22
CA TYR A 152 31.19 -14.87 16.43
C TYR A 152 32.31 -15.18 15.44
N HIS A 153 33.30 -15.95 15.89
CA HIS A 153 34.24 -16.58 14.99
C HIS A 153 33.52 -17.67 14.18
N PRO A 154 33.78 -17.79 12.87
CA PRO A 154 33.32 -18.95 12.12
C PRO A 154 34.01 -20.21 12.66
N ASP A 155 33.25 -21.28 12.89
CA ASP A 155 33.81 -22.59 13.20
C ASP A 155 34.40 -23.26 11.95
N ALA A 156 34.92 -24.49 12.08
CA ALA A 156 35.49 -25.24 10.97
C ALA A 156 34.51 -25.51 9.81
N THR A 157 33.20 -25.37 10.04
CA THR A 157 32.14 -25.51 9.03
C THR A 157 31.67 -24.18 8.45
N GLY A 158 32.21 -23.06 8.94
CA GLY A 158 31.73 -21.71 8.62
C GLY A 158 30.45 -21.33 9.37
N ALA A 159 30.02 -22.13 10.34
CA ALA A 159 28.89 -21.82 11.20
C ALA A 159 29.32 -20.98 12.41
N ARG A 160 28.35 -20.60 13.23
CA ARG A 160 28.57 -19.77 14.42
C ARG A 160 29.38 -20.55 15.48
N GLY A 161 30.66 -20.19 15.64
CA GLY A 161 31.52 -20.67 16.71
C GLY A 161 31.47 -19.79 17.96
N ASP A 162 32.64 -19.62 18.60
CA ASP A 162 32.78 -18.87 19.85
C ASP A 162 32.53 -17.37 19.68
N PRO A 163 31.95 -16.68 20.68
CA PRO A 163 31.75 -15.25 20.64
C PRO A 163 33.09 -14.49 20.65
N VAL A 164 33.23 -13.50 19.77
CA VAL A 164 34.41 -12.63 19.74
C VAL A 164 34.53 -11.83 21.05
N TYR A 165 33.39 -11.43 21.61
CA TYR A 165 33.29 -10.68 22.86
C TYR A 165 32.41 -11.42 23.89
N PRO A 166 33.00 -12.29 24.73
CA PRO A 166 32.24 -13.07 25.72
C PRO A 166 31.46 -12.23 26.74
N SER A 167 31.89 -10.99 27.00
CA SER A 167 31.19 -10.04 27.88
C SER A 167 29.89 -9.47 27.30
N GLY A 168 29.64 -9.70 26.00
CA GLY A 168 28.56 -9.06 25.27
C GLY A 168 28.91 -7.65 24.76
N LEU A 169 28.12 -7.22 23.78
CA LEU A 169 28.15 -5.93 23.13
C LEU A 169 27.01 -5.05 23.63
N ARG A 170 27.24 -3.74 23.65
CA ARG A 170 26.24 -2.76 24.06
C ARG A 170 25.56 -2.16 22.83
N ILE A 171 24.23 -2.18 22.82
CA ILE A 171 23.42 -1.41 21.88
C ILE A 171 23.22 -0.02 22.48
N VAL A 172 23.72 1.00 21.80
CA VAL A 172 23.58 2.42 22.22
C VAL A 172 22.70 3.23 21.28
N GLY A 173 22.40 2.68 20.11
CA GLY A 173 21.43 3.27 19.19
C GLY A 173 20.04 3.32 19.80
N GLN A 174 19.34 4.43 19.58
CA GLN A 174 17.93 4.57 19.94
C GLN A 174 17.08 4.01 18.79
N PRO A 175 16.22 2.99 19.04
CA PRO A 175 15.33 2.47 18.01
C PRO A 175 14.36 3.55 17.53
N GLN A 176 14.35 3.83 16.23
CA GLN A 176 13.36 4.68 15.56
C GLN A 176 12.16 3.89 15.03
N SER A 177 12.24 2.56 15.06
CA SER A 177 11.18 1.66 14.62
C SER A 177 11.05 0.44 15.54
N SER A 178 10.05 -0.40 15.27
CA SER A 178 9.92 -1.69 15.94
C SER A 178 11.20 -2.52 15.81
N THR A 179 11.54 -3.28 16.85
CA THR A 179 12.66 -4.25 16.81
C THR A 179 12.46 -5.36 15.77
N THR A 180 11.24 -5.51 15.25
CA THR A 180 10.89 -6.43 14.17
C THR A 180 10.98 -5.80 12.78
N SER A 181 11.17 -4.49 12.67
CA SER A 181 11.26 -3.77 11.40
C SER A 181 12.42 -4.26 10.52
N ARG A 182 12.24 -4.18 9.20
CA ARG A 182 13.29 -4.39 8.20
C ARG A 182 13.25 -3.23 7.22
N LEU A 183 14.35 -2.50 7.05
CA LEU A 183 14.39 -1.43 6.06
C LEU A 183 14.48 -2.02 4.65
N SER A 184 13.36 -2.02 3.94
CA SER A 184 13.17 -2.60 2.61
C SER A 184 13.33 -1.55 1.51
N VAL A 185 14.48 -1.57 0.85
CA VAL A 185 14.84 -0.67 -0.25
C VAL A 185 14.89 -1.40 -1.61
N GLY A 186 14.12 -2.49 -1.74
CA GLY A 186 13.94 -3.17 -3.02
C GLY A 186 13.32 -2.27 -4.10
N PRO A 187 13.50 -2.60 -5.39
CA PRO A 187 13.02 -1.83 -6.54
C PRO A 187 11.56 -1.38 -6.45
N LEU A 188 11.33 -0.06 -6.33
CA LEU A 188 9.99 0.48 -6.11
C LEU A 188 9.59 1.43 -7.24
N THR A 189 8.33 1.32 -7.67
CA THR A 189 7.69 2.37 -8.46
C THR A 189 6.56 3.05 -7.71
N VAL A 190 6.44 4.36 -7.87
CA VAL A 190 5.30 5.16 -7.42
C VAL A 190 4.63 5.75 -8.66
N ILE A 191 3.38 5.39 -8.91
CA ILE A 191 2.62 5.86 -10.07
C ILE A 191 1.40 6.61 -9.57
N HIS A 192 1.25 7.85 -10.00
CA HIS A 192 0.13 8.71 -9.64
C HIS A 192 -0.67 9.06 -10.88
N PHE A 193 -1.87 8.50 -11.00
CA PHE A 193 -2.87 8.94 -11.98
C PHE A 193 -3.66 10.10 -11.40
N ARG A 194 -3.59 11.28 -12.02
CA ARG A 194 -4.27 12.48 -11.55
C ARG A 194 -5.14 13.09 -12.62
N LEU A 195 -6.43 13.27 -12.31
CA LEU A 195 -7.31 14.06 -13.15
C LEU A 195 -6.80 15.50 -13.19
N LYS A 196 -6.61 16.06 -14.39
CA LYS A 196 -6.01 17.40 -14.61
C LYS A 196 -6.66 18.55 -13.83
N SER A 197 -7.95 18.45 -13.52
CA SER A 197 -8.67 19.46 -12.74
C SER A 197 -8.27 19.50 -11.26
N LEU A 198 -7.62 18.46 -10.74
CA LEU A 198 -7.16 18.35 -9.36
C LEU A 198 -5.76 18.96 -9.19
N ASP A 199 -5.58 19.72 -8.10
CA ASP A 199 -4.27 20.29 -7.73
C ASP A 199 -3.29 19.16 -7.40
N ALA A 200 -2.08 19.25 -7.95
CA ALA A 200 -0.98 18.35 -7.62
C ALA A 200 -0.42 18.63 -6.22
N ARG A 201 -0.56 19.86 -5.71
CA ARG A 201 0.05 20.26 -4.45
C ARG A 201 -0.67 19.67 -3.26
N GLY A 202 0.12 19.10 -2.35
CA GLY A 202 -0.41 18.43 -1.17
C GLY A 202 -1.21 17.19 -1.52
N ASN A 203 -0.96 16.55 -2.68
CA ASN A 203 -1.53 15.24 -2.91
C ASN A 203 -0.74 14.19 -2.07
N PRO A 204 -1.41 13.15 -1.57
CA PRO A 204 -0.75 12.10 -0.80
C PRO A 204 0.33 11.32 -1.57
N ALA A 205 0.24 11.23 -2.89
CA ALA A 205 1.26 10.56 -3.71
C ALA A 205 2.59 11.34 -3.69
N THR A 206 2.55 12.66 -3.82
CA THR A 206 3.74 13.52 -3.67
C THR A 206 4.37 13.35 -2.29
N ILE A 207 3.56 13.34 -1.23
CA ILE A 207 4.06 13.13 0.15
C ILE A 207 4.70 11.75 0.30
N ALA A 208 4.07 10.70 -0.26
CA ALA A 208 4.64 9.37 -0.26
C ALA A 208 6.00 9.34 -0.97
N THR A 209 6.10 9.96 -2.15
CA THR A 209 7.36 10.07 -2.90
C THR A 209 8.42 10.84 -2.12
N ASP A 210 8.10 11.99 -1.55
CA ASP A 210 9.04 12.82 -0.79
C ASP A 210 9.55 12.09 0.46
N LEU A 211 8.68 11.30 1.11
CA LEU A 211 9.04 10.47 2.25
C LEU A 211 9.94 9.28 1.86
N LEU A 212 9.74 8.71 0.68
CA LEU A 212 10.52 7.58 0.17
C LEU A 212 11.89 8.01 -0.37
N ALA A 213 11.98 9.17 -1.03
CA ALA A 213 13.18 9.59 -1.75
C ALA A 213 14.49 9.50 -0.94
N PRO A 214 14.54 9.88 0.36
CA PRO A 214 15.75 9.73 1.17
C PRO A 214 16.24 8.28 1.32
N PHE A 215 15.35 7.29 1.23
CA PHE A 215 15.68 5.87 1.36
C PHE A 215 16.19 5.23 0.06
N TYR A 216 16.08 5.94 -1.07
CA TYR A 216 16.44 5.47 -2.41
C TYR A 216 17.55 6.35 -3.00
N PRO A 217 18.83 6.15 -2.59
CA PRO A 217 19.94 6.92 -3.11
C PRO A 217 20.21 6.59 -4.60
N THR A 218 21.03 7.42 -5.25
CA THR A 218 21.45 7.23 -6.64
C THR A 218 21.97 5.81 -6.89
N GLY A 219 21.47 5.17 -7.93
CA GLY A 219 21.81 3.78 -8.28
C GLY A 219 20.80 2.74 -7.79
N THR A 220 19.86 3.12 -6.91
CA THR A 220 18.70 2.29 -6.61
C THR A 220 17.60 2.44 -7.68
N ILE A 221 16.74 1.43 -7.80
CA ILE A 221 15.59 1.48 -8.70
C ILE A 221 14.42 2.11 -7.93
N PHE A 222 14.24 3.41 -8.14
CA PHE A 222 13.10 4.17 -7.62
C PHE A 222 12.51 5.01 -8.74
N ILE A 223 11.36 4.58 -9.27
CA ILE A 223 10.72 5.18 -10.44
C ILE A 223 9.46 5.90 -9.99
N VAL A 224 9.36 7.19 -10.30
CA VAL A 224 8.20 8.00 -9.96
C VAL A 224 7.57 8.56 -11.23
N GLU A 225 6.28 8.30 -11.41
CA GLU A 225 5.52 8.76 -12.57
C GLU A 225 4.24 9.49 -12.12
N ASP A 226 4.17 10.81 -12.36
CA ASP A 226 2.92 11.58 -12.27
C ASP A 226 2.27 11.65 -13.67
N ILE A 227 1.12 10.99 -13.78
CA ILE A 227 0.34 10.81 -15.00
C ILE A 227 -0.91 11.67 -14.86
N GLU A 228 -0.76 12.94 -15.25
CA GLU A 228 -1.91 13.81 -15.47
C GLU A 228 -2.72 13.32 -16.68
N PHE A 229 -4.03 13.16 -16.52
CA PHE A 229 -4.94 12.78 -17.59
C PHE A 229 -6.14 13.74 -17.71
N ASP A 230 -6.59 13.90 -18.95
CA ASP A 230 -7.82 14.58 -19.35
C ASP A 230 -8.27 13.98 -20.68
N LEU A 231 -9.25 13.09 -20.62
CA LEU A 231 -9.75 12.32 -21.77
C LEU A 231 -10.96 13.00 -22.41
N ASN A 232 -11.00 14.34 -22.43
CA ASN A 232 -11.99 15.09 -23.21
C ASN A 232 -11.72 14.91 -24.72
N MET A 233 -12.36 13.92 -25.32
CA MET A 233 -12.22 13.62 -26.75
C MET A 233 -12.94 14.64 -27.65
N GLU A 234 -13.90 15.41 -27.12
CA GLU A 234 -14.60 16.46 -27.87
C GLU A 234 -13.66 17.64 -28.16
N LEU A 235 -12.86 18.05 -27.15
CA LEU A 235 -11.87 19.12 -27.26
C LEU A 235 -10.52 18.61 -27.79
N ASN A 236 -10.16 17.37 -27.49
CA ASN A 236 -8.92 16.75 -27.95
C ASN A 236 -9.15 15.29 -28.39
N PRO A 237 -9.50 15.06 -29.67
CA PRO A 237 -9.80 13.72 -30.21
C PRO A 237 -8.66 12.71 -30.10
N THR A 238 -7.42 13.16 -29.88
CA THR A 238 -6.24 12.29 -29.78
C THR A 238 -5.88 11.91 -28.35
N SER A 239 -6.50 12.55 -27.34
CA SER A 239 -6.17 12.41 -25.92
C SER A 239 -6.10 10.95 -25.45
N LEU A 240 -7.10 10.14 -25.80
CA LEU A 240 -7.13 8.72 -25.47
C LEU A 240 -5.97 7.93 -26.10
N SER A 241 -5.71 8.13 -27.40
CA SER A 241 -4.61 7.45 -28.10
C SER A 241 -3.24 7.81 -27.53
N VAL A 242 -3.07 9.06 -27.09
CA VAL A 242 -1.83 9.54 -26.44
C VAL A 242 -1.69 8.88 -25.06
N GLN A 243 -2.78 8.81 -24.29
CA GLN A 243 -2.80 8.15 -23.00
C GLN A 243 -2.43 6.66 -23.13
N VAL A 244 -3.04 5.94 -24.08
CA VAL A 244 -2.76 4.53 -24.33
C VAL A 244 -1.29 4.29 -24.70
N LYS A 245 -0.74 5.09 -25.61
CA LYS A 245 0.69 5.00 -25.98
C LYS A 245 1.61 5.25 -24.78
N ARG A 246 1.26 6.22 -23.92
CA ARG A 246 2.01 6.49 -22.68
C ARG A 246 1.98 5.27 -21.75
N MET A 247 0.83 4.61 -21.60
CA MET A 247 0.69 3.47 -20.70
C MET A 247 1.42 2.23 -21.21
N VAL A 248 1.43 2.00 -22.53
CA VAL A 248 2.27 0.93 -23.13
C VAL A 248 3.76 1.21 -22.93
N SER A 249 4.20 2.46 -23.12
CA SER A 249 5.60 2.84 -22.86
C SER A 249 5.97 2.59 -21.39
N LEU A 250 5.11 3.00 -20.46
CA LEU A 250 5.31 2.76 -19.02
C LEU A 250 5.35 1.27 -18.70
N ALA A 251 4.44 0.46 -19.25
CA ALA A 251 4.43 -0.98 -19.05
C ALA A 251 5.74 -1.65 -19.55
N LYS A 252 6.25 -1.23 -20.72
CA LYS A 252 7.55 -1.69 -21.24
C LYS A 252 8.69 -1.30 -20.30
N MET A 253 8.71 -0.04 -19.84
CA MET A 253 9.72 0.46 -18.92
C MET A 253 9.72 -0.32 -17.60
N LEU A 254 8.58 -0.45 -16.91
CA LEU A 254 8.48 -1.20 -15.66
C LEU A 254 8.93 -2.66 -15.80
N LYS A 255 8.55 -3.31 -16.91
CA LYS A 255 8.98 -4.68 -17.20
C LYS A 255 10.50 -4.79 -17.38
N SER A 256 11.14 -3.80 -18.00
CA SER A 256 12.60 -3.78 -18.17
C SER A 256 13.36 -3.40 -16.89
N SER A 257 12.75 -2.61 -16.01
CA SER A 257 13.41 -2.06 -14.82
C SER A 257 13.48 -3.02 -13.63
N SER A 258 12.96 -4.25 -13.75
CA SER A 258 12.95 -5.24 -12.64
C SER A 258 12.31 -4.72 -11.34
N VAL A 259 11.30 -3.85 -11.47
CA VAL A 259 10.50 -3.38 -10.33
C VAL A 259 9.75 -4.55 -9.72
N ASP A 260 9.80 -4.70 -8.40
CA ASP A 260 9.12 -5.76 -7.66
C ASP A 260 7.98 -5.26 -6.77
N ARG A 261 7.95 -3.95 -6.48
CA ARG A 261 6.93 -3.29 -5.65
C ARG A 261 6.37 -2.05 -6.32
N ALA A 262 5.09 -1.77 -6.07
CA ALA A 262 4.44 -0.57 -6.61
C ALA A 262 3.50 0.10 -5.59
N LEU A 263 3.52 1.43 -5.58
CA LEU A 263 2.50 2.26 -4.96
C LEU A 263 1.72 2.98 -6.04
N ILE A 264 0.43 2.70 -6.15
CA ILE A 264 -0.43 3.26 -7.19
C ILE A 264 -1.46 4.18 -6.54
N PHE A 265 -1.45 5.46 -6.94
CA PHE A 265 -2.41 6.45 -6.50
C PHE A 265 -3.30 6.85 -7.66
N ILE A 266 -4.62 6.83 -7.45
CA ILE A 266 -5.61 7.31 -8.43
C ILE A 266 -6.35 8.47 -7.78
N SER A 267 -6.11 9.69 -8.23
CA SER A 267 -6.82 10.90 -7.79
C SER A 267 -7.82 11.34 -8.86
N THR A 268 -9.09 11.11 -8.61
CA THR A 268 -10.19 11.53 -9.48
C THR A 268 -11.47 11.77 -8.67
N HIS A 269 -12.53 12.28 -9.31
CA HIS A 269 -13.86 12.31 -8.73
C HIS A 269 -14.66 11.07 -9.13
N SER A 270 -15.76 10.83 -8.40
CA SER A 270 -16.78 9.86 -8.80
C SER A 270 -18.13 10.55 -8.90
N ASN A 271 -18.98 10.10 -9.81
CA ASN A 271 -20.38 10.50 -9.87
C ASN A 271 -21.09 10.04 -8.59
N GLU A 272 -21.82 10.94 -7.95
CA GLU A 272 -22.42 10.71 -6.63
C GLU A 272 -23.51 9.62 -6.61
N PHE A 273 -24.13 9.34 -7.77
CA PHE A 273 -25.25 8.40 -7.89
C PHE A 273 -24.83 7.06 -8.49
N THR A 274 -23.94 7.07 -9.48
CA THR A 274 -23.54 5.84 -10.18
C THR A 274 -22.22 5.26 -9.68
N GLY A 275 -21.39 6.07 -9.02
CA GLY A 275 -20.02 5.69 -8.67
C GLY A 275 -19.07 5.67 -9.88
N ASP A 276 -19.51 6.11 -11.06
CA ASP A 276 -18.67 6.26 -12.25
C ASP A 276 -17.49 7.20 -12.01
N LEU A 277 -16.33 6.90 -12.58
CA LEU A 277 -15.13 7.72 -12.38
C LEU A 277 -15.04 8.81 -13.44
N TYR A 278 -14.59 9.98 -13.02
CA TYR A 278 -14.32 11.09 -13.91
C TYR A 278 -13.05 10.80 -14.74
N HIS A 279 -13.18 10.88 -16.06
CA HIS A 279 -12.06 10.78 -17.00
C HIS A 279 -11.64 12.16 -17.56
N GLU A 280 -12.47 13.17 -17.31
CA GLU A 280 -12.27 14.58 -17.65
C GLU A 280 -12.99 15.47 -16.60
N GLN A 281 -13.01 16.79 -16.77
CA GLN A 281 -13.62 17.70 -15.80
C GLN A 281 -15.14 17.53 -15.64
N GLU A 282 -15.85 17.19 -16.71
CA GLU A 282 -17.33 17.17 -16.76
C GLU A 282 -17.91 15.84 -17.29
N GLY A 283 -17.06 14.83 -17.45
CA GLY A 283 -17.43 13.53 -18.03
C GLY A 283 -16.99 12.40 -17.12
N SER A 284 -17.90 11.46 -16.91
CA SER A 284 -17.65 10.24 -16.14
C SER A 284 -17.98 9.01 -16.96
N CYS A 285 -17.35 7.88 -16.65
CA CYS A 285 -17.58 6.60 -17.33
C CYS A 285 -17.52 5.46 -16.31
N THR A 286 -17.92 4.26 -16.72
CA THR A 286 -17.89 3.10 -15.82
C THR A 286 -16.48 2.87 -15.27
N LEU A 287 -16.38 2.23 -14.09
CA LEU A 287 -15.08 1.85 -13.52
C LEU A 287 -14.25 1.04 -14.52
N MET A 288 -14.85 0.07 -15.21
CA MET A 288 -14.13 -0.74 -16.18
C MET A 288 -13.61 0.11 -17.33
N ASP A 289 -14.45 0.96 -17.92
CA ASP A 289 -14.02 1.82 -19.02
C ASP A 289 -12.89 2.76 -18.59
N TRP A 290 -12.99 3.31 -17.38
CA TRP A 290 -11.97 4.18 -16.82
C TRP A 290 -10.63 3.46 -16.66
N PHE A 291 -10.63 2.25 -16.10
CA PHE A 291 -9.40 1.46 -15.93
C PHE A 291 -8.78 1.09 -17.28
N MET A 292 -9.60 0.72 -18.26
CA MET A 292 -9.13 0.36 -19.62
C MET A 292 -8.61 1.57 -20.40
N ALA A 293 -9.14 2.78 -20.15
CA ALA A 293 -8.72 3.99 -20.83
C ALA A 293 -7.53 4.70 -20.17
N VAL A 294 -7.54 4.80 -18.83
CA VAL A 294 -6.54 5.58 -18.08
C VAL A 294 -5.32 4.75 -17.70
N VAL A 295 -5.53 3.52 -17.20
CA VAL A 295 -4.44 2.62 -16.77
C VAL A 295 -4.04 1.69 -17.91
N THR A 296 -5.02 1.19 -18.67
CA THR A 296 -4.91 0.22 -19.78
C THR A 296 -4.52 -1.20 -19.36
N GLU A 297 -4.98 -2.18 -20.13
CA GLU A 297 -4.71 -3.59 -19.88
C GLU A 297 -3.21 -3.95 -19.88
N PRO A 298 -2.36 -3.46 -20.80
CA PRO A 298 -0.93 -3.77 -20.78
C PRO A 298 -0.25 -3.40 -19.46
N LEU A 299 -0.56 -2.22 -18.91
CA LEU A 299 0.00 -1.79 -17.63
C LEU A 299 -0.60 -2.57 -16.46
N LEU A 300 -1.92 -2.82 -16.46
CA LEU A 300 -2.56 -3.65 -15.44
C LEU A 300 -1.94 -5.04 -15.37
N ARG A 301 -1.64 -5.66 -16.51
CA ARG A 301 -0.96 -6.96 -16.58
C ARG A 301 0.44 -6.90 -15.97
N VAL A 302 1.23 -5.86 -16.23
CA VAL A 302 2.54 -5.70 -15.59
C VAL A 302 2.39 -5.50 -14.08
N LEU A 303 1.48 -4.62 -13.65
CA LEU A 303 1.25 -4.33 -12.23
C LEU A 303 0.69 -5.55 -11.46
N SER A 304 0.01 -6.49 -12.13
CA SER A 304 -0.45 -7.74 -11.51
C SER A 304 0.68 -8.70 -11.12
N THR A 305 1.88 -8.50 -11.65
CA THR A 305 3.06 -9.34 -11.39
C THR A 305 3.94 -8.84 -10.25
N VAL A 306 3.72 -7.62 -9.78
CA VAL A 306 4.49 -6.99 -8.69
C VAL A 306 3.68 -6.93 -7.41
N ASP A 307 4.34 -6.64 -6.28
CA ASP A 307 3.64 -6.37 -5.02
C ASP A 307 3.10 -4.92 -5.03
N ALA A 308 1.88 -4.75 -5.54
CA ALA A 308 1.25 -3.45 -5.73
C ALA A 308 0.22 -3.13 -4.64
N HIS A 309 0.30 -1.91 -4.10
CA HIS A 309 -0.71 -1.32 -3.22
C HIS A 309 -1.39 -0.13 -3.89
N TRP A 310 -2.72 -0.17 -3.95
CA TRP A 310 -3.53 0.80 -4.67
C TRP A 310 -4.30 1.71 -3.71
N PHE A 311 -4.35 3.00 -4.03
CA PHE A 311 -5.10 4.01 -3.31
C PHE A 311 -6.03 4.72 -4.31
N LEU A 312 -7.31 4.35 -4.29
CA LEU A 312 -8.35 5.01 -5.06
C LEU A 312 -8.87 6.23 -4.29
N LEU A 313 -8.20 7.35 -4.49
CA LEU A 313 -8.46 8.66 -3.87
C LEU A 313 -9.61 9.37 -4.60
N SER A 314 -10.81 8.80 -4.51
CA SER A 314 -12.04 9.33 -5.12
C SER A 314 -13.17 9.52 -4.11
N CYS A 315 -14.29 10.09 -4.56
CA CYS A 315 -15.47 10.29 -3.73
C CYS A 315 -16.16 8.94 -3.42
N GLY A 316 -16.98 8.94 -2.36
CA GLY A 316 -17.46 7.73 -1.71
C GLY A 316 -18.47 6.90 -2.48
N ALA A 317 -19.00 7.42 -3.57
CA ALA A 317 -20.00 6.72 -4.36
C ALA A 317 -19.45 5.40 -4.95
N VAL A 318 -18.14 5.32 -5.23
CA VAL A 318 -17.50 4.07 -5.65
C VAL A 318 -17.70 2.94 -4.62
N VAL A 319 -17.68 3.30 -3.33
CA VAL A 319 -17.82 2.33 -2.22
C VAL A 319 -19.29 2.17 -1.81
N ASN A 320 -20.08 3.24 -1.87
CA ASN A 320 -21.44 3.26 -1.34
C ASN A 320 -22.50 2.80 -2.35
N VAL A 321 -22.22 2.85 -3.66
CA VAL A 321 -23.12 2.34 -4.71
C VAL A 321 -22.82 0.85 -4.92
N PRO A 322 -23.75 -0.07 -4.62
CA PRO A 322 -23.48 -1.51 -4.67
C PRO A 322 -22.95 -2.00 -6.02
N GLU A 323 -23.53 -1.51 -7.12
CA GLU A 323 -23.13 -1.87 -8.48
C GLU A 323 -21.70 -1.41 -8.78
N SER A 324 -21.35 -0.19 -8.37
CA SER A 324 -19.99 0.35 -8.50
C SER A 324 -18.98 -0.45 -7.67
N LEU A 325 -19.33 -0.79 -6.43
CA LEU A 325 -18.49 -1.61 -5.56
C LEU A 325 -18.28 -3.02 -6.14
N GLN A 326 -19.31 -3.62 -6.74
CA GLN A 326 -19.18 -4.91 -7.38
C GLN A 326 -18.25 -4.84 -8.59
N LEU A 327 -18.41 -3.84 -9.46
CA LEU A 327 -17.49 -3.62 -10.59
C LEU A 327 -16.03 -3.41 -10.12
N LEU A 328 -15.83 -2.68 -9.02
CA LEU A 328 -14.50 -2.52 -8.43
C LEU A 328 -13.91 -3.87 -7.99
N LYS A 329 -14.71 -4.73 -7.36
CA LYS A 329 -14.29 -6.09 -6.97
C LYS A 329 -13.98 -6.97 -8.18
N ASP A 330 -14.75 -6.84 -9.26
CA ASP A 330 -14.53 -7.59 -10.50
C ASP A 330 -13.20 -7.17 -11.14
N ILE A 331 -12.88 -5.88 -11.16
CA ILE A 331 -11.58 -5.36 -11.64
C ILE A 331 -10.43 -5.89 -10.77
N ILE A 332 -10.56 -5.82 -9.45
CA ILE A 332 -9.56 -6.34 -8.51
C ILE A 332 -9.31 -7.83 -8.75
N SER A 333 -10.40 -8.58 -8.98
CA SER A 333 -10.35 -10.01 -9.23
C SER A 333 -9.65 -10.32 -10.56
N THR A 334 -10.05 -9.61 -11.62
CA THR A 334 -9.57 -9.79 -13.00
C THR A 334 -8.08 -9.52 -13.12
N TYR A 335 -7.58 -8.48 -12.44
CA TYR A 335 -6.18 -8.04 -12.54
C TYR A 335 -5.33 -8.41 -11.33
N ASN A 336 -5.83 -9.30 -10.46
CA ASN A 336 -5.12 -9.79 -9.28
C ASN A 336 -4.55 -8.64 -8.41
N ILE A 337 -5.35 -7.60 -8.17
CA ILE A 337 -4.91 -6.46 -7.36
C ILE A 337 -4.84 -6.91 -5.89
N LYS A 338 -3.62 -7.10 -5.38
CA LYS A 338 -3.36 -7.62 -4.03
C LYS A 338 -3.97 -6.80 -2.92
N ASN A 339 -3.85 -5.47 -3.01
CA ASN A 339 -4.30 -4.54 -1.99
C ASN A 339 -4.84 -3.27 -2.64
N LEU A 340 -6.10 -2.94 -2.34
CA LEU A 340 -6.72 -1.68 -2.74
C LEU A 340 -7.42 -1.01 -1.57
N PHE A 341 -7.13 0.28 -1.39
CA PHE A 341 -7.80 1.16 -0.44
C PHE A 341 -8.69 2.16 -1.19
N ALA A 342 -9.95 2.26 -0.79
CA ALA A 342 -10.91 3.25 -1.26
C ALA A 342 -11.64 3.88 -0.07
N PHE A 343 -12.32 5.01 -0.27
CA PHE A 343 -12.89 5.81 0.81
C PHE A 343 -14.38 5.99 0.61
N ASN A 344 -15.17 5.94 1.69
CA ASN A 344 -16.64 5.97 1.58
C ASN A 344 -17.26 7.37 1.80
N ALA A 345 -16.45 8.43 1.84
CA ALA A 345 -16.94 9.78 2.10
C ALA A 345 -17.59 10.41 0.85
N PRO A 346 -18.86 10.86 0.90
CA PRO A 346 -19.53 11.43 -0.28
C PRO A 346 -18.72 12.55 -0.95
N THR A 347 -18.15 13.45 -0.14
CA THR A 347 -17.24 14.51 -0.58
C THR A 347 -15.84 14.25 -0.05
N PHE A 348 -15.15 13.26 -0.61
CA PHE A 348 -13.83 12.88 -0.11
C PHE A 348 -12.80 13.99 -0.30
N HIS A 349 -12.15 14.40 0.79
CA HIS A 349 -11.05 15.36 0.75
C HIS A 349 -9.75 14.56 0.81
N ILE A 350 -9.11 14.42 -0.35
CA ILE A 350 -7.93 13.59 -0.54
C ILE A 350 -6.84 13.89 0.51
N ASN A 351 -6.63 15.16 0.84
CA ASN A 351 -5.62 15.60 1.81
C ASN A 351 -5.83 15.05 3.23
N LEU A 352 -7.04 14.64 3.59
CA LEU A 352 -7.30 14.04 4.90
C LEU A 352 -6.74 12.61 5.02
N SER A 353 -6.34 11.99 3.91
CA SER A 353 -5.68 10.67 3.89
C SER A 353 -4.16 10.71 4.05
N MET A 354 -3.55 11.91 4.13
CA MET A 354 -2.09 12.06 4.23
C MET A 354 -1.50 11.27 5.40
N THR A 355 -2.06 11.41 6.60
CA THR A 355 -1.56 10.70 7.80
C THR A 355 -1.61 9.18 7.60
N PHE A 356 -2.70 8.66 7.04
CA PHE A 356 -2.82 7.24 6.71
C PHE A 356 -1.71 6.78 5.77
N ILE A 357 -1.45 7.56 4.72
CA ILE A 357 -0.46 7.23 3.68
C ILE A 357 0.97 7.36 4.22
N ILE A 358 1.26 8.37 5.05
CA ILE A 358 2.56 8.51 5.73
C ILE A 358 2.85 7.27 6.58
N HIS A 359 1.93 6.89 7.48
CA HIS A 359 2.12 5.72 8.33
C HIS A 359 2.16 4.41 7.54
N PHE A 360 1.37 4.30 6.45
CA PHE A 360 1.45 3.17 5.54
C PHE A 360 2.82 3.06 4.88
N VAL A 361 3.34 4.15 4.31
CA VAL A 361 4.65 4.17 3.66
C VAL A 361 5.76 3.83 4.66
N MET A 362 5.72 4.42 5.86
CA MET A 362 6.70 4.10 6.92
C MET A 362 6.65 2.61 7.30
N HIS A 363 5.51 2.09 7.74
CA HIS A 363 5.46 0.75 8.32
C HIS A 363 5.45 -0.38 7.28
N VAL A 364 4.81 -0.18 6.14
CA VAL A 364 4.60 -1.24 5.15
C VAL A 364 5.68 -1.20 4.09
N ILE A 365 6.01 -0.03 3.56
CA ILE A 365 6.92 0.09 2.41
C ILE A 365 8.37 0.19 2.85
N ILE A 366 8.67 1.08 3.80
CA ILE A 366 10.03 1.29 4.33
C ILE A 366 10.38 0.19 5.31
N GLU A 367 9.58 -0.05 6.34
CA GLU A 367 9.86 -1.05 7.39
C GLU A 367 9.50 -2.49 7.01
N GLY A 368 8.86 -2.70 5.85
CA GLY A 368 8.52 -4.02 5.32
C GLY A 368 7.62 -4.85 6.27
N THR A 369 6.89 -4.19 7.17
CA THR A 369 6.04 -4.87 8.15
C THR A 369 4.79 -5.38 7.45
N PRO A 370 4.36 -6.63 7.68
CA PRO A 370 3.12 -7.14 7.08
C PRO A 370 1.95 -6.20 7.38
N LEU A 371 1.21 -5.80 6.35
CA LEU A 371 0.15 -4.81 6.44
C LEU A 371 -0.83 -5.10 7.59
N PHE A 372 -1.29 -6.34 7.73
CA PHE A 372 -2.27 -6.70 8.75
C PHE A 372 -1.76 -6.57 10.19
N ASP A 373 -0.46 -6.65 10.41
CA ASP A 373 0.14 -6.51 11.74
C ASP A 373 0.12 -5.04 12.21
N VAL A 374 0.16 -4.09 11.26
CA VAL A 374 0.26 -2.64 11.54
C VAL A 374 -0.98 -1.83 11.18
N LEU A 375 -1.90 -2.39 10.40
CA LEU A 375 -3.07 -1.65 9.89
C LEU A 375 -3.92 -1.05 11.02
N GLY A 376 -4.09 -1.77 12.13
CA GLY A 376 -4.81 -1.25 13.30
C GLY A 376 -4.16 0.01 13.89
N HIS A 377 -2.83 0.06 13.94
CA HIS A 377 -2.07 1.23 14.41
C HIS A 377 -2.16 2.39 13.41
N ILE A 378 -1.97 2.11 12.12
CA ILE A 378 -2.10 3.11 11.04
C ILE A 378 -3.49 3.77 11.07
N LEU A 379 -4.55 2.97 11.25
CA LEU A 379 -5.92 3.46 11.37
C LEU A 379 -6.13 4.29 12.64
N ALA A 380 -5.55 3.89 13.77
CA ALA A 380 -5.66 4.63 15.02
C ALA A 380 -5.03 6.03 14.92
N ASP A 381 -3.91 6.16 14.23
CA ASP A 381 -3.18 7.43 14.08
C ASP A 381 -3.79 8.35 13.00
N SER A 382 -4.66 7.82 12.15
CA SER A 382 -5.33 8.55 11.06
C SER A 382 -6.56 9.35 11.52
N TYR A 383 -6.44 10.12 12.61
CA TYR A 383 -7.57 10.76 13.30
C TYR A 383 -8.33 11.81 12.47
N HIS A 384 -7.66 12.50 11.55
CA HIS A 384 -8.32 13.46 10.66
C HIS A 384 -9.24 12.73 9.68
N LEU A 385 -8.75 11.64 9.11
CA LEU A 385 -9.52 10.76 8.24
C LEU A 385 -10.69 10.13 9.00
N ALA A 386 -10.48 9.76 10.26
CA ALA A 386 -11.49 9.18 11.14
C ALA A 386 -12.79 9.97 11.23
N ARG A 387 -12.68 11.30 11.15
CA ARG A 387 -13.83 12.20 11.22
C ARG A 387 -14.52 12.38 9.86
N HIS A 388 -13.84 12.04 8.76
CA HIS A 388 -14.25 12.38 7.41
C HIS A 388 -14.62 11.20 6.52
N ALA A 389 -14.01 10.04 6.68
CA ALA A 389 -14.22 8.88 5.83
C ALA A 389 -14.12 7.58 6.64
N GLY A 390 -14.69 6.49 6.12
CA GLY A 390 -14.24 5.13 6.38
C GLY A 390 -13.33 4.69 5.22
N ILE A 391 -12.53 3.64 5.47
CA ILE A 391 -11.62 3.06 4.47
C ILE A 391 -12.11 1.66 4.10
N LEU A 392 -12.45 1.45 2.84
CA LEU A 392 -12.60 0.12 2.27
C LEU A 392 -11.21 -0.42 1.93
N HIS A 393 -10.84 -1.58 2.47
CA HIS A 393 -9.67 -2.35 2.06
C HIS A 393 -10.14 -3.64 1.40
N ALA A 394 -9.89 -3.76 0.10
CA ALA A 394 -10.10 -4.97 -0.66
C ALA A 394 -8.75 -5.67 -0.90
N TYR A 395 -8.68 -6.95 -0.60
CA TYR A 395 -7.43 -7.72 -0.61
C TYR A 395 -7.65 -9.22 -0.80
N TRP A 396 -6.62 -9.90 -1.28
CA TRP A 396 -6.63 -11.36 -1.43
C TRP A 396 -6.17 -12.05 -0.15
N ASP A 397 -6.95 -13.03 0.30
CA ASP A 397 -6.62 -13.90 1.43
C ASP A 397 -6.55 -15.35 0.94
N GLY A 398 -5.50 -15.65 0.18
CA GLY A 398 -5.39 -16.90 -0.57
C GLY A 398 -6.27 -16.88 -1.83
N PRO A 399 -7.24 -17.80 -1.98
CA PRO A 399 -8.04 -17.91 -3.21
C PRO A 399 -9.21 -16.91 -3.28
N ASP A 400 -9.55 -16.25 -2.17
CA ASP A 400 -10.75 -15.42 -2.08
C ASP A 400 -10.42 -13.93 -1.96
N LEU A 401 -11.13 -13.12 -2.75
CA LEU A 401 -11.14 -11.66 -2.59
C LEU A 401 -11.99 -11.31 -1.36
N LYS A 402 -11.38 -10.69 -0.36
CA LYS A 402 -12.04 -10.16 0.82
C LYS A 402 -12.09 -8.64 0.76
N SER A 403 -13.11 -8.07 1.39
CA SER A 403 -13.23 -6.63 1.57
C SER A 403 -13.65 -6.30 3.00
N ARG A 404 -12.98 -5.33 3.63
CA ARG A 404 -13.31 -4.83 4.96
C ARG A 404 -13.49 -3.32 4.92
N LEU A 405 -14.58 -2.83 5.49
CA LEU A 405 -14.80 -1.41 5.70
C LEU A 405 -14.39 -1.03 7.13
N TYR A 406 -13.32 -0.26 7.27
CA TYR A 406 -12.88 0.29 8.54
C TYR A 406 -13.57 1.62 8.79
N CYS A 407 -14.35 1.67 9.86
CA CYS A 407 -15.06 2.86 10.31
C CYS A 407 -14.63 3.22 11.74
N TRP A 408 -14.34 4.50 11.96
CA TRP A 408 -14.10 5.00 13.30
C TRP A 408 -15.40 5.26 14.02
N VAL A 409 -15.44 4.87 15.29
CA VAL A 409 -16.61 5.00 16.14
C VAL A 409 -16.37 6.16 17.11
N HIS A 410 -17.35 7.06 17.20
CA HIS A 410 -17.38 8.12 18.21
C HIS A 410 -18.76 8.16 18.84
N GLN A 411 -18.83 8.09 20.18
CA GLN A 411 -20.09 7.94 20.92
C GLN A 411 -21.18 8.94 20.52
N THR A 412 -20.81 10.19 20.19
CA THR A 412 -21.78 11.26 19.89
C THR A 412 -21.78 11.76 18.45
N ALA A 413 -20.70 11.54 17.70
CA ALA A 413 -20.52 12.16 16.38
C ALA A 413 -20.62 11.11 15.26
N ARG A 414 -20.16 9.89 15.55
CA ARG A 414 -20.21 8.76 14.63
C ARG A 414 -20.54 7.47 15.39
N PRO A 415 -21.72 7.36 16.03
CA PRO A 415 -22.06 6.16 16.77
C PRO A 415 -22.05 4.98 15.80
N TRP A 416 -21.25 3.96 16.14
CA TRP A 416 -21.02 2.79 15.29
C TRP A 416 -20.57 3.11 13.86
N GLY A 417 -19.84 4.22 13.67
CA GLY A 417 -19.34 4.66 12.37
C GLY A 417 -20.34 5.45 11.52
N GLN A 418 -21.61 5.47 11.91
CA GLN A 418 -22.69 6.17 11.23
C GLN A 418 -22.59 7.67 11.45
N ARG A 419 -22.63 8.48 10.39
CA ARG A 419 -22.58 9.93 10.55
C ARG A 419 -23.93 10.45 11.02
N LEU A 420 -23.93 11.17 12.12
CA LEU A 420 -25.09 11.98 12.50
C LEU A 420 -25.00 13.35 11.82
N PRO A 421 -26.14 13.90 11.35
CA PRO A 421 -26.15 15.29 10.91
C PRO A 421 -25.77 16.21 12.08
N LEU A 422 -25.21 17.39 11.80
CA LEU A 422 -24.86 18.33 12.85
C LEU A 422 -26.11 18.91 13.55
N GLN A 423 -27.22 18.95 12.82
CA GLN A 423 -28.50 19.52 13.21
C GLN A 423 -29.58 18.44 13.15
N CYS A 424 -30.47 18.40 14.14
CA CYS A 424 -31.65 17.55 14.07
C CYS A 424 -32.57 18.01 12.92
N PRO A 425 -32.93 17.13 11.97
CA PRO A 425 -33.82 17.50 10.87
C PRO A 425 -35.24 17.83 11.34
N GLY A 426 -35.69 17.31 12.49
CA GLY A 426 -37.02 17.57 13.04
C GLY A 426 -37.13 18.94 13.72
N CYS A 427 -36.24 19.23 14.68
CA CYS A 427 -36.36 20.44 15.52
C CYS A 427 -35.29 21.52 15.23
N GLY A 428 -34.38 21.30 14.28
CA GLY A 428 -33.32 22.26 13.95
C GLY A 428 -32.26 22.47 15.03
N SER A 429 -32.27 21.73 16.14
CA SER A 429 -31.31 21.93 17.23
C SER A 429 -29.95 21.31 16.90
N LEU A 430 -28.88 22.10 17.02
CA LEU A 430 -27.50 21.66 16.82
C LEU A 430 -27.04 20.74 17.95
N ARG A 431 -26.33 19.65 17.61
CA ARG A 431 -25.71 18.72 18.57
C ARG A 431 -26.65 18.22 19.67
N SER A 432 -27.92 18.04 19.32
CA SER A 432 -28.98 17.66 20.26
C SER A 432 -29.15 16.15 20.42
N PHE A 433 -28.32 15.34 19.76
CA PHE A 433 -28.48 13.88 19.76
C PHE A 433 -27.99 13.24 21.06
N LYS A 434 -28.87 12.42 21.65
CA LYS A 434 -28.55 11.41 22.65
C LYS A 434 -28.41 10.09 21.92
N VAL A 435 -27.25 9.48 22.04
CA VAL A 435 -27.04 8.10 21.59
C VAL A 435 -27.26 7.19 22.79
N SER A 436 -28.14 6.21 22.65
CA SER A 436 -28.39 5.16 23.65
C SER A 436 -28.37 3.78 23.00
N GLY A 437 -27.87 2.80 23.75
CA GLY A 437 -27.68 1.42 23.30
C GLY A 437 -26.59 0.75 24.14
N LYS A 438 -26.60 -0.58 24.24
CA LYS A 438 -25.49 -1.28 24.90
C LYS A 438 -24.27 -1.22 23.96
N HIS A 439 -23.12 -0.80 24.49
CA HIS A 439 -21.83 -0.96 23.82
C HIS A 439 -21.44 -2.43 23.83
N ASN A 440 -22.15 -3.26 23.08
CA ASN A 440 -21.72 -4.61 22.79
C ASN A 440 -21.37 -4.65 21.30
N LEU A 441 -20.12 -4.99 20.97
CA LEU A 441 -19.61 -5.10 19.59
C LEU A 441 -20.46 -6.01 18.70
N GLN A 442 -21.35 -6.82 19.30
CA GLN A 442 -22.25 -7.74 18.61
C GLN A 442 -23.70 -7.21 18.43
N VAL A 443 -24.11 -6.14 19.11
CA VAL A 443 -25.49 -5.60 19.02
C VAL A 443 -25.46 -4.26 18.31
N ARG A 444 -26.06 -4.22 17.11
CA ARG A 444 -25.97 -3.09 16.17
C ARG A 444 -27.07 -2.04 16.32
N ASP A 445 -28.03 -2.25 17.21
CA ASP A 445 -29.13 -1.31 17.37
C ASP A 445 -28.69 -0.07 18.15
N VAL A 446 -28.55 1.03 17.42
CA VAL A 446 -28.29 2.35 17.98
C VAL A 446 -29.57 3.15 17.93
N VAL A 447 -30.06 3.55 19.10
CA VAL A 447 -31.16 4.50 19.18
C VAL A 447 -30.59 5.90 19.32
N VAL A 448 -30.89 6.75 18.35
CA VAL A 448 -30.49 8.15 18.33
C VAL A 448 -31.71 9.01 18.59
N GLN A 449 -31.75 9.68 19.74
CA GLN A 449 -32.87 10.52 20.17
C GLN A 449 -32.49 11.99 20.17
N CYS A 450 -33.36 12.85 19.65
CA CYS A 450 -33.19 14.29 19.73
C CYS A 450 -33.55 14.82 21.13
N ARG A 451 -32.71 15.71 21.70
CA ARG A 451 -32.96 16.45 22.96
C ARG A 451 -33.33 17.92 22.76
N GLY A 452 -33.69 18.32 21.55
CA GLY A 452 -34.07 19.71 21.25
C GLY A 452 -35.34 20.12 22.01
N LYS A 453 -35.44 21.40 22.40
CA LYS A 453 -36.57 21.92 23.22
C LYS A 453 -37.93 21.76 22.53
N ASP A 454 -37.96 21.76 21.21
CA ASP A 454 -39.18 21.62 20.39
C ASP A 454 -39.44 20.17 19.95
N ALA A 455 -38.76 19.18 20.54
CA ALA A 455 -38.98 17.75 20.23
C ALA A 455 -40.31 17.19 20.77
N ALA A 456 -41.23 18.04 21.25
CA ALA A 456 -42.50 17.67 21.88
C ALA A 456 -43.59 17.18 20.89
N GLY A 457 -43.26 17.02 19.60
CA GLY A 457 -44.12 16.29 18.66
C GLY A 457 -43.93 14.77 18.79
N PRO A 458 -45.00 13.95 18.72
CA PRO A 458 -44.86 12.50 18.70
C PRO A 458 -44.17 12.09 17.40
N GLY A 459 -42.97 11.52 17.49
CA GLY A 459 -42.33 10.87 16.35
C GLY A 459 -40.98 11.48 15.97
N GLY A 460 -39.93 10.80 16.39
CA GLY A 460 -38.60 11.03 15.86
C GLY A 460 -37.54 10.19 16.56
N ASP A 461 -37.87 8.98 17.03
CA ASP A 461 -36.83 7.99 17.27
C ASP A 461 -36.27 7.61 15.90
N TRP A 462 -35.04 8.02 15.61
CA TRP A 462 -34.33 7.55 14.44
C TRP A 462 -33.66 6.25 14.83
N ILE A 463 -34.18 5.14 14.30
CA ILE A 463 -33.43 3.88 14.29
C ILE A 463 -32.37 4.07 13.20
N ALA A 464 -31.11 4.14 13.60
CA ALA A 464 -30.02 4.02 12.64
C ALA A 464 -30.09 2.58 12.10
N MET A 465 -30.60 2.42 10.88
CA MET A 465 -30.71 1.10 10.24
C MET A 465 -29.32 0.50 9.97
N ASP A 466 -29.28 -0.82 10.03
CA ASP A 466 -28.13 -1.66 9.71
C ASP A 466 -27.59 -1.38 8.29
N ILE A 467 -26.26 -1.33 8.16
CA ILE A 467 -25.53 -1.47 6.88
C ILE A 467 -25.06 -2.92 6.76
#